data_AF-E5FGP1-F1
#
_entry.id   AF-E5FGP1-F1
#
_cell.length_a   1.000
_cell.length_b   1.000
_cell.length_c   1.000
_cell.angle_alpha   90.00
_cell.angle_beta   90.00
_cell.angle_gamma   90.00
#
_symmetry.space_group_name_H-M   'P 1'
#
loop_
_entity.id
_entity.type
_entity.pdbx_description
1 polymer ?
#
loop_
_entity_poly.entity_id
_entity_poly.type
_entity_poly.pdbx_seq_one_letter_code
_entity_poly.pdbx_strand_id
1 'polypeptide(L)'
;QGLLMQPWARLQLSENSLLAKVFITKQGYALLVSDLQQVWHEQVDTSVVSQRAKELNKRLTAPPAAFLCHLDNLLRPLLKDAAHPSEATFSCDCVADALILRVRSELSGLPFYWNFHCILASPSLVSQHLIRPLMGMSLALQCQVRELATLLHMKDLEIQDYQESGATLIRDRLKTEPFEENSFLEQFMIEKLPEACSIGDGKPFVMNLQNLYMAVTKQEVQVEQKHQGTGDPHTSNSASLQGIDRQCVNQPEQLVSSAPILSVPEKESTGTSGPLHRPQLSKVKRKKPRGLFS
;
A
#
# COMPACT_ATOMS: atom_id res chain seq x y z
N GLN A 1 -7.41 -13.40 6.14
CA GLN A 1 -7.83 -12.51 5.03
C GLN A 1 -8.50 -11.23 5.52
N GLY A 2 -9.55 -11.29 6.36
CA GLY A 2 -10.28 -10.08 6.79
C GLY A 2 -9.42 -8.96 7.42
N LEU A 3 -8.40 -9.30 8.22
CA LEU A 3 -7.47 -8.34 8.82
C LEU A 3 -6.54 -7.64 7.82
N LEU A 4 -6.15 -8.33 6.75
CA LEU A 4 -5.27 -7.76 5.71
C LEU A 4 -5.95 -6.60 4.98
N MET A 5 -7.28 -6.70 4.86
CA MET A 5 -8.15 -5.73 4.23
C MET A 5 -8.59 -4.60 5.16
N GLN A 6 -7.96 -4.46 6.34
CA GLN A 6 -8.23 -3.35 7.24
C GLN A 6 -7.14 -2.28 7.08
N PRO A 7 -7.51 -0.99 7.06
CA PRO A 7 -6.53 0.07 7.09
C PRO A 7 -5.82 0.08 8.46
N TRP A 8 -4.61 0.63 8.48
CA TRP A 8 -3.97 1.02 9.72
C TRP A 8 -4.60 2.28 10.26
N ALA A 9 -4.81 2.29 11.56
CA ALA A 9 -5.29 3.45 12.28
C ALA A 9 -4.35 3.79 13.43
N ARG A 10 -4.39 5.04 13.86
CA ARG A 10 -3.60 5.52 14.99
C ARG A 10 -4.44 5.46 16.26
N LEU A 11 -3.92 4.80 17.27
CA LEU A 11 -4.45 4.78 18.63
C LEU A 11 -3.58 5.69 19.50
N GLN A 12 -4.16 6.77 20.01
CA GLN A 12 -3.49 7.64 20.97
C GLN A 12 -3.66 7.07 22.39
N LEU A 13 -2.54 6.85 23.08
CA LEU A 13 -2.49 6.47 24.49
C LEU A 13 -2.01 7.67 25.32
N SER A 14 -2.01 7.53 26.64
CA SER A 14 -1.58 8.60 27.56
C SER A 14 -0.11 8.99 27.39
N GLU A 15 0.77 8.01 27.16
CA GLU A 15 2.24 8.22 27.12
C GLU A 15 2.85 7.99 25.74
N ASN A 16 2.14 7.28 24.87
CA ASN A 16 2.63 6.82 23.58
C ASN A 16 1.49 6.76 22.54
N SER A 17 1.85 6.37 21.32
CA SER A 17 0.90 6.15 20.23
C SER A 17 1.23 4.85 19.53
N LEU A 18 0.20 4.13 19.12
CA LEU A 18 0.34 2.88 18.41
C LEU A 18 -0.39 2.96 17.07
N LEU A 19 0.12 2.25 16.08
CA LEU A 19 -0.64 1.87 14.91
C LEU A 19 -1.34 0.55 15.16
N ALA A 20 -2.63 0.47 14.87
CA ALA A 20 -3.40 -0.74 15.05
C ALA A 20 -4.36 -0.96 13.89
N LYS A 21 -4.64 -2.22 13.61
CA LYS A 21 -5.77 -2.64 12.78
C LYS A 21 -6.40 -3.89 13.37
N VAL A 22 -7.72 -3.96 13.29
CA VAL A 22 -8.49 -5.03 13.93
C VAL A 22 -9.57 -5.51 12.98
N PHE A 23 -9.82 -6.81 12.99
CA PHE A 23 -10.92 -7.43 12.29
C PHE A 23 -11.72 -8.30 13.26
N ILE A 24 -12.93 -7.85 13.58
CA ILE A 24 -13.81 -8.49 14.55
C ILE A 24 -14.99 -9.14 13.82
N THR A 25 -15.29 -10.36 14.23
CA THR A 25 -16.45 -11.13 13.75
C THR A 25 -17.19 -11.74 14.93
N LYS A 26 -18.32 -12.42 14.70
CA LYS A 26 -19.02 -13.17 15.75
C LYS A 26 -18.22 -14.37 16.27
N GLN A 27 -17.18 -14.82 15.54
CA GLN A 27 -16.37 -15.99 15.86
C GLN A 27 -15.11 -15.65 16.66
N GLY A 28 -14.78 -14.36 16.77
CA GLY A 28 -13.55 -13.89 17.39
C GLY A 28 -12.98 -12.68 16.65
N TYR A 29 -11.73 -12.36 16.94
CA TYR A 29 -11.03 -11.26 16.28
C TYR A 29 -9.57 -11.60 15.98
N ALA A 30 -9.01 -10.83 15.06
CA ALA A 30 -7.58 -10.72 14.85
C ALA A 30 -7.17 -9.24 14.98
N LEU A 31 -6.09 -8.98 15.70
CA LEU A 31 -5.56 -7.66 16.00
C LEU A 31 -4.08 -7.63 15.64
N LEU A 32 -3.65 -6.55 14.99
CA LEU A 32 -2.24 -6.25 14.77
C LEU A 32 -1.95 -4.86 15.32
N VAL A 33 -0.84 -4.73 16.05
CA VAL A 33 -0.41 -3.49 16.71
C VAL A 33 1.06 -3.25 16.42
N SER A 34 1.47 -2.00 16.26
CA SER A 34 2.87 -1.62 16.09
C SER A 34 3.15 -0.25 16.72
N ASP A 35 4.32 -0.10 17.32
CA ASP A 35 4.89 1.17 17.80
C ASP A 35 5.93 1.72 16.81
N LEU A 36 5.94 1.21 15.56
CA LEU A 36 6.93 1.44 14.51
C LEU A 36 8.32 0.81 14.76
N GLN A 37 8.53 0.14 15.89
CA GLN A 37 9.76 -0.61 16.20
C GLN A 37 9.50 -2.11 16.15
N GLN A 38 8.40 -2.54 16.76
CA GLN A 38 7.96 -3.92 16.83
C GLN A 38 6.52 -4.04 16.32
N VAL A 39 6.12 -5.28 16.06
CA VAL A 39 4.77 -5.62 15.62
C VAL A 39 4.28 -6.76 16.48
N TRP A 40 3.11 -6.58 17.09
CA TRP A 40 2.45 -7.58 17.90
C TRP A 40 1.13 -8.00 17.26
N HIS A 41 0.76 -9.25 17.52
CA HIS A 41 -0.42 -9.90 16.99
C HIS A 41 -1.18 -10.61 18.11
N GLU A 42 -2.51 -10.52 18.05
CA GLU A 42 -3.39 -11.37 18.84
C GLU A 42 -4.49 -11.92 17.94
N GLN A 43 -4.77 -13.21 18.07
CA GLN A 43 -5.94 -13.85 17.47
C GLN A 43 -6.67 -14.64 18.55
N VAL A 44 -7.97 -14.40 18.68
CA VAL A 44 -8.81 -15.07 19.68
C VAL A 44 -10.07 -15.62 19.04
N ASP A 45 -10.57 -16.71 19.60
CA ASP A 45 -11.88 -17.28 19.27
C ASP A 45 -12.92 -16.98 20.36
N THR A 46 -14.15 -17.47 20.18
CA THR A 46 -15.23 -17.28 21.15
C THR A 46 -14.98 -17.93 22.52
N SER A 47 -14.15 -18.97 22.60
CA SER A 47 -13.85 -19.68 23.84
C SER A 47 -12.96 -18.83 24.74
N VAL A 48 -11.87 -18.30 24.16
CA VAL A 48 -10.96 -17.35 24.82
C VAL A 48 -11.73 -16.10 25.20
N VAL A 49 -12.62 -15.62 24.32
CA VAL A 49 -13.44 -14.44 24.62
C VAL A 49 -14.35 -14.67 25.81
N SER A 50 -15.02 -15.83 25.87
CA SER A 50 -15.90 -16.17 27.00
C SER A 50 -15.13 -16.23 28.31
N GLN A 51 -13.98 -16.90 28.33
CA GLN A 51 -13.16 -17.04 29.52
C GLN A 51 -12.65 -15.69 30.01
N ARG A 52 -12.04 -14.91 29.11
CA ARG A 52 -11.47 -13.60 29.45
C ARG A 52 -12.54 -12.59 29.89
N ALA A 53 -13.70 -12.60 29.23
CA ALA A 53 -14.80 -11.74 29.61
C ALA A 53 -15.31 -12.06 31.03
N LYS A 54 -15.45 -13.34 31.38
CA LYS A 54 -15.86 -13.78 32.73
C LYS A 54 -14.86 -13.38 33.81
N GLU A 55 -13.57 -13.46 33.50
CA GLU A 55 -12.49 -13.10 34.41
C GLU A 55 -12.46 -11.58 34.68
N LEU A 56 -12.51 -10.78 33.61
CA LEU A 56 -12.40 -9.32 33.69
C LEU A 56 -13.70 -8.63 34.11
N ASN A 57 -14.86 -9.21 33.77
CA ASN A 57 -16.17 -8.60 33.98
C ASN A 57 -17.08 -9.52 34.80
N LYS A 58 -16.72 -9.80 36.06
CA LYS A 58 -17.41 -10.76 36.94
C LYS A 58 -18.92 -10.54 37.12
N ARG A 59 -19.42 -9.32 36.88
CA ARG A 59 -20.84 -8.95 37.02
C ARG A 59 -21.60 -8.94 35.69
N LEU A 60 -20.91 -9.12 34.56
CA LEU A 60 -21.48 -8.98 33.22
C LEU A 60 -21.73 -10.36 32.63
N THR A 61 -23.00 -10.70 32.41
CA THR A 61 -23.41 -11.96 31.80
C THR A 61 -23.91 -11.68 30.39
N ALA A 62 -23.09 -11.95 29.38
CA ALA A 62 -23.43 -11.79 27.98
C ALA A 62 -22.78 -12.89 27.12
N PRO A 63 -23.39 -13.25 25.97
CA PRO A 63 -22.75 -14.18 25.05
C PRO A 63 -21.49 -13.55 24.42
N PRO A 64 -20.47 -14.35 24.03
CA PRO A 64 -19.23 -13.85 23.42
C PRO A 64 -19.47 -12.93 22.20
N ALA A 65 -20.49 -13.22 21.40
CA ALA A 65 -20.86 -12.40 20.25
C ALA A 65 -21.29 -10.97 20.64
N ALA A 66 -21.93 -10.77 21.80
CA ALA A 66 -22.30 -9.45 22.28
C ALA A 66 -21.07 -8.66 22.76
N PHE A 67 -20.13 -9.33 23.45
CA PHE A 67 -18.84 -8.72 23.82
C PHE A 67 -18.03 -8.31 22.58
N LEU A 68 -17.96 -9.17 21.56
CA LEU A 68 -17.28 -8.87 20.31
C LEU A 68 -17.94 -7.69 19.58
N CYS A 69 -19.27 -7.64 19.55
CA CYS A 69 -20.00 -6.50 19.00
C CYS A 69 -19.70 -5.19 19.74
N HIS A 70 -19.63 -5.24 21.07
CA HIS A 70 -19.25 -4.08 21.89
C HIS A 70 -17.83 -3.61 21.60
N LEU A 71 -16.86 -4.52 21.56
CA LEU A 71 -15.47 -4.21 21.20
C LEU A 71 -15.35 -3.58 19.81
N ASP A 72 -16.13 -4.08 18.85
CA ASP A 72 -16.18 -3.53 17.49
C ASP A 72 -16.77 -2.12 17.46
N ASN A 73 -17.86 -1.87 18.19
CA ASN A 73 -18.44 -0.54 18.34
C ASN A 73 -17.50 0.44 19.06
N LEU A 74 -16.68 -0.08 19.98
CA LEU A 74 -15.70 0.73 20.71
C LEU A 74 -14.52 1.13 19.83
N LEU A 75 -13.98 0.18 19.08
CA LEU A 75 -12.77 0.37 18.27
C LEU A 75 -13.06 1.04 16.93
N ARG A 76 -14.20 0.78 16.27
CA ARG A 76 -14.48 1.37 14.94
C ARG A 76 -14.38 2.90 14.89
N PRO A 77 -14.95 3.67 15.83
CA PRO A 77 -14.84 5.13 15.82
C PRO A 77 -13.39 5.58 16.02
N LEU A 78 -12.70 4.99 16.99
CA LEU A 78 -11.30 5.29 17.32
C LEU A 78 -10.35 5.03 16.15
N LEU A 79 -10.60 3.97 15.39
CA LEU A 79 -9.77 3.60 14.25
C LEU A 79 -10.11 4.40 12.99
N LYS A 80 -11.26 5.09 12.94
CA LYS A 80 -11.64 5.95 11.81
C LYS A 80 -11.26 7.41 12.01
N ASP A 81 -11.39 7.91 13.23
CA ASP A 81 -11.07 9.29 13.56
C ASP A 81 -10.58 9.41 15.00
N ALA A 82 -9.27 9.63 15.16
CA ALA A 82 -8.62 9.78 16.47
C ALA A 82 -9.08 11.03 17.24
N ALA A 83 -9.83 11.95 16.62
CA ALA A 83 -10.37 13.15 17.27
C ALA A 83 -11.75 12.94 17.92
N HIS A 84 -12.38 11.78 17.73
CA HIS A 84 -13.68 11.52 18.36
C HIS A 84 -13.48 11.18 19.84
N PRO A 85 -14.14 11.89 20.78
CA PRO A 85 -14.09 11.56 22.19
C PRO A 85 -14.77 10.19 22.38
N SER A 86 -13.95 9.16 22.56
CA SER A 86 -14.43 7.84 22.90
C SER A 86 -14.66 7.75 24.40
N GLU A 87 -15.71 7.07 24.80
CA GLU A 87 -15.96 6.68 26.20
C GLU A 87 -14.93 5.64 26.71
N ALA A 88 -14.02 5.18 25.84
CA ALA A 88 -12.92 4.29 26.21
C ALA A 88 -11.63 5.02 26.55
N THR A 89 -11.02 4.59 27.65
CA THR A 89 -9.62 4.86 28.00
C THR A 89 -8.75 3.68 27.63
N PHE A 90 -7.62 3.95 26.95
CA PHE A 90 -6.63 2.95 26.58
C PHE A 90 -5.35 3.14 27.38
N SER A 91 -4.75 2.02 27.78
CA SER A 91 -3.42 1.96 28.38
C SER A 91 -2.69 0.75 27.84
N CYS A 92 -1.36 0.77 27.89
CA CYS A 92 -0.53 -0.25 27.30
C CYS A 92 0.63 -0.60 28.22
N ASP A 93 0.82 -1.89 28.47
CA ASP A 93 1.96 -2.41 29.22
C ASP A 93 2.79 -3.32 28.31
N CYS A 94 4.09 -3.08 28.23
CA CYS A 94 5.04 -4.02 27.61
C CYS A 94 5.60 -4.93 28.70
N VAL A 95 5.37 -6.24 28.58
CA VAL A 95 5.86 -7.25 29.51
C VAL A 95 6.71 -8.25 28.73
N ALA A 96 8.04 -8.13 28.84
CA ALA A 96 8.99 -8.87 28.01
C ALA A 96 8.66 -8.69 26.51
N ASP A 97 8.45 -9.79 25.79
CA ASP A 97 8.13 -9.81 24.35
C ASP A 97 6.61 -9.69 24.07
N ALA A 98 5.80 -9.50 25.11
CA ALA A 98 4.34 -9.38 24.99
C ALA A 98 3.88 -7.94 25.22
N LEU A 99 2.83 -7.55 24.49
CA LEU A 99 2.16 -6.27 24.62
C LEU A 99 0.75 -6.51 25.16
N ILE A 100 0.43 -5.92 26.31
CA ILE A 100 -0.92 -5.96 26.88
C ILE A 100 -1.59 -4.60 26.66
N LEU A 101 -2.49 -4.54 25.67
CA LEU A 101 -3.30 -3.35 25.43
C LEU A 101 -4.60 -3.45 26.24
N ARG A 102 -4.79 -2.55 27.20
CA ARG A 102 -5.97 -2.53 28.06
C ARG A 102 -6.93 -1.46 27.60
N VAL A 103 -8.20 -1.82 27.53
CA VAL A 103 -9.29 -0.90 27.29
C VAL A 103 -10.27 -0.94 28.46
N ARG A 104 -10.62 0.25 28.94
CA ARG A 104 -11.66 0.47 29.92
C ARG A 104 -12.71 1.36 29.30
N SER A 105 -13.97 0.92 29.29
CA SER A 105 -15.10 1.72 28.82
C SER A 105 -16.32 1.49 29.71
N GLU A 106 -17.45 2.05 29.30
CA GLU A 106 -18.75 1.79 29.90
C GLU A 106 -19.62 1.01 28.93
N LEU A 107 -20.43 0.08 29.45
CA LEU A 107 -21.47 -0.62 28.72
C LEU A 107 -22.77 -0.51 29.51
N SER A 108 -23.68 0.36 29.06
CA SER A 108 -24.99 0.56 29.67
C SER A 108 -24.95 0.92 31.17
N GLY A 109 -24.11 1.87 31.59
CA GLY A 109 -23.97 2.23 33.01
C GLY A 109 -22.96 1.39 33.79
N LEU A 110 -22.44 0.30 33.21
CA LEU A 110 -21.54 -0.63 33.88
C LEU A 110 -20.11 -0.52 33.36
N PRO A 111 -19.10 -0.52 34.25
CA PRO A 111 -17.71 -0.58 33.83
C PRO A 111 -17.42 -1.85 33.02
N PHE A 112 -16.84 -1.67 31.85
CA PHE A 112 -16.39 -2.72 30.95
C PHE A 112 -14.86 -2.71 30.84
N TYR A 113 -14.24 -3.88 30.99
CA TYR A 113 -12.80 -4.05 30.92
C TYR A 113 -12.44 -5.12 29.90
N TRP A 114 -11.41 -4.84 29.10
CA TRP A 114 -10.84 -5.81 28.18
C TRP A 114 -9.33 -5.63 28.05
N ASN A 115 -8.60 -6.74 28.01
CA ASN A 115 -7.16 -6.75 27.79
C ASN A 115 -6.87 -7.57 26.52
N PHE A 116 -6.21 -6.97 25.54
CA PHE A 116 -5.62 -7.65 24.39
C PHE A 116 -4.23 -8.14 24.78
N HIS A 117 -3.97 -9.44 24.64
CA HIS A 117 -2.69 -10.06 24.98
C HIS A 117 -1.97 -10.39 23.68
N CYS A 118 -1.19 -9.43 23.20
CA CYS A 118 -0.51 -9.55 21.92
C CYS A 118 0.90 -10.12 22.12
N ILE A 119 1.30 -11.04 21.26
CA ILE A 119 2.65 -11.59 21.18
C ILE A 119 3.35 -11.03 19.95
N LEU A 120 4.68 -11.15 19.85
CA LEU A 120 5.39 -10.76 18.64
C LEU A 120 4.78 -11.39 17.38
N ALA A 121 4.52 -10.56 16.38
CA ALA A 121 3.96 -11.00 15.12
C ALA A 121 5.00 -11.84 14.36
N SER A 122 4.53 -12.89 13.70
CA SER A 122 5.43 -13.71 12.88
C SER A 122 6.00 -12.91 11.72
N PRO A 123 7.20 -13.25 11.22
CA PRO A 123 7.80 -12.56 10.06
C PRO A 123 6.89 -12.58 8.82
N SER A 124 6.09 -13.64 8.66
CA SER A 124 5.08 -13.73 7.59
C SER A 124 4.00 -12.66 7.72
N LEU A 125 3.49 -12.42 8.94
CA LEU A 125 2.49 -11.37 9.18
C LEU A 125 3.10 -9.99 8.94
N VAL A 126 4.31 -9.73 9.42
CA VAL A 126 5.01 -8.46 9.18
C VAL A 126 5.21 -8.23 7.68
N SER A 127 5.62 -9.26 6.94
CA SER A 127 5.80 -9.20 5.49
C SER A 127 4.49 -8.87 4.76
N GLN A 128 3.40 -9.58 5.09
CA GLN A 128 2.09 -9.41 4.43
C GLN A 128 1.40 -8.10 4.80
N HIS A 129 1.60 -7.58 6.02
CA HIS A 129 0.85 -6.44 6.54
C HIS A 129 1.60 -5.11 6.48
N LEU A 130 2.92 -5.12 6.28
CA LEU A 130 3.76 -3.93 6.22
C LEU A 130 4.69 -3.97 5.01
N ILE A 131 5.62 -4.92 4.95
CA ILE A 131 6.75 -4.85 4.00
C ILE A 131 6.27 -4.86 2.54
N ARG A 132 5.49 -5.87 2.15
CA ARG A 132 5.02 -6.02 0.76
C ARG A 132 4.07 -4.88 0.36
N PRO A 133 3.06 -4.51 1.17
CA PRO A 133 2.20 -3.37 0.84
C PRO A 133 2.97 -2.06 0.72
N LEU A 134 3.88 -1.74 1.65
CA LEU A 134 4.66 -0.49 1.60
C LEU A 134 5.56 -0.44 0.37
N MET A 135 6.20 -1.55 0.02
CA MET A 135 7.00 -1.65 -1.21
C MET A 135 6.13 -1.46 -2.46
N GLY A 136 4.95 -2.08 -2.52
CA GLY A 136 3.99 -1.89 -3.60
C GLY A 136 3.48 -0.45 -3.70
N MET A 137 3.26 0.22 -2.58
CA MET A 137 2.87 1.63 -2.52
C MET A 137 3.99 2.53 -3.06
N SER A 138 5.24 2.31 -2.67
CA SER A 138 6.39 3.07 -3.19
C SER A 138 6.51 2.95 -4.70
N LEU A 139 6.35 1.73 -5.25
CA LEU A 139 6.36 1.50 -6.70
C LEU A 139 5.20 2.23 -7.40
N ALA A 140 3.99 2.17 -6.83
CA ALA A 140 2.83 2.85 -7.38
C ALA A 140 2.98 4.38 -7.38
N LEU A 141 3.49 4.95 -6.29
CA LEU A 141 3.77 6.39 -6.19
C LEU A 141 4.87 6.81 -7.17
N GLN A 142 5.90 5.99 -7.37
CA GLN A 142 6.93 6.27 -8.38
C GLN A 142 6.35 6.27 -9.80
N CYS A 143 5.39 5.39 -10.10
CA CYS A 143 4.66 5.46 -11.38
C CYS A 143 3.87 6.76 -11.51
N GLN A 144 3.18 7.20 -10.45
CA GLN A 144 2.46 8.49 -10.46
C GLN A 144 3.40 9.66 -10.73
N VAL A 145 4.58 9.71 -10.11
CA VAL A 145 5.58 10.75 -10.36
C VAL A 145 5.97 10.80 -11.85
N ARG A 146 6.26 9.65 -12.47
CA ARG A 146 6.61 9.59 -13.91
C ARG A 146 5.47 10.00 -14.83
N GLU A 147 4.24 9.59 -14.52
CA GLU A 147 3.05 10.00 -15.29
C GLU A 147 2.81 11.51 -15.19
N LEU A 148 2.97 12.09 -13.99
CA LEU A 148 2.86 13.53 -13.77
C LEU A 148 3.98 14.30 -14.48
N ALA A 149 5.22 13.82 -14.44
CA ALA A 149 6.33 14.41 -15.20
C ALA A 149 6.04 14.43 -16.71
N THR A 150 5.50 13.34 -17.25
CA THR A 150 5.09 13.27 -18.66
C THR A 150 3.98 14.30 -18.98
N LEU A 151 2.99 14.42 -18.10
CA LEU A 151 1.91 15.40 -18.25
C LEU A 151 2.42 16.85 -18.20
N LEU A 152 3.41 17.14 -17.34
CA LEU A 152 4.04 18.45 -17.26
C LEU A 152 4.78 18.80 -18.55
N HIS A 153 5.56 17.87 -19.11
CA HIS A 153 6.21 18.08 -20.40
C HIS A 153 5.21 18.30 -21.55
N MET A 154 4.09 17.58 -21.55
CA MET A 154 3.02 17.83 -22.53
C MET A 154 2.43 19.23 -22.39
N LYS A 155 2.34 19.76 -21.17
CA LYS A 155 1.88 21.13 -20.91
C LYS A 155 2.89 22.17 -21.34
N ASP A 156 4.18 21.92 -21.15
CA ASP A 156 5.24 22.82 -21.64
C ASP A 156 5.25 22.93 -23.16
N LEU A 157 5.04 21.81 -23.87
CA LEU A 157 4.88 21.82 -25.33
C LEU A 157 3.67 22.64 -25.79
N GLU A 158 2.54 22.53 -25.09
CA GLU A 158 1.35 23.33 -25.36
C GLU A 158 1.61 24.83 -25.13
N ILE A 159 2.31 25.19 -24.05
CA ILE A 159 2.70 26.57 -23.75
C ILE A 159 3.66 27.11 -24.82
N GLN A 160 4.62 26.29 -25.27
CA GLN A 160 5.55 26.65 -26.33
C GLN A 160 4.82 26.92 -27.66
N ASP A 161 3.86 26.07 -28.05
CA ASP A 161 3.04 26.26 -29.27
C ASP A 161 2.28 27.60 -29.25
N TYR A 162 1.74 28.00 -28.09
CA TYR A 162 1.12 29.31 -27.93
C TYR A 162 2.11 30.46 -28.15
N GLN A 163 3.32 30.35 -27.60
CA GLN A 163 4.36 31.38 -27.75
C GLN A 163 4.83 31.48 -29.21
N GLU A 164 5.05 30.35 -29.87
CA GLU A 164 5.44 30.27 -31.28
C GLU A 164 4.34 30.80 -32.21
N SER A 165 3.08 30.62 -31.84
CA SER A 165 1.91 31.18 -32.53
C SER A 165 1.71 32.69 -32.32
N GLY A 166 2.58 33.34 -31.53
CA GLY A 166 2.52 34.77 -31.25
C GLY A 166 1.53 35.17 -30.15
N ALA A 167 1.02 34.22 -29.37
CA ALA A 167 0.21 34.55 -28.21
C ALA A 167 1.07 35.21 -27.13
N THR A 168 0.56 36.29 -26.53
CA THR A 168 1.23 37.01 -25.44
C THR A 168 0.46 36.82 -24.13
N LEU A 169 1.19 36.63 -23.03
CA LEU A 169 0.57 36.55 -21.71
C LEU A 169 0.00 37.92 -21.32
N ILE A 170 -1.22 37.93 -20.78
CA ILE A 170 -1.84 39.14 -20.20
C ILE A 170 -1.26 39.43 -18.80
N ARG A 171 -0.77 38.40 -18.10
CA ARG A 171 -0.24 38.49 -16.74
C ARG A 171 1.08 37.75 -16.63
N ASP A 172 2.20 38.45 -16.72
CA ASP A 172 3.55 37.86 -16.77
C ASP A 172 3.87 36.96 -15.57
N ARG A 173 3.33 37.26 -14.39
CA ARG A 173 3.50 36.44 -13.17
C ARG A 173 2.94 35.02 -13.25
N LEU A 174 2.15 34.71 -14.28
CA LEU A 174 1.63 33.36 -14.53
C LEU A 174 2.60 32.50 -15.35
N LYS A 175 3.66 33.08 -15.90
CA LYS A 175 4.69 32.33 -16.61
C LYS A 175 5.39 31.40 -15.63
N THR A 176 5.39 30.11 -15.94
CA THR A 176 6.16 29.09 -15.22
C THR A 176 7.46 28.81 -15.98
N GLU A 177 8.49 28.38 -15.25
CA GLU A 177 9.68 27.81 -15.87
C GLU A 177 9.34 26.43 -16.47
N PRO A 178 9.95 26.03 -17.61
CA PRO A 178 9.79 24.69 -18.16
C PRO A 178 10.16 23.62 -17.13
N PHE A 179 9.36 22.57 -17.04
CA PHE A 179 9.61 21.49 -16.09
C PHE A 179 10.81 20.64 -16.53
N GLU A 180 11.72 20.36 -15.60
CA GLU A 180 12.87 19.49 -15.80
C GLU A 180 13.00 18.54 -14.59
N GLU A 181 12.97 17.23 -14.87
CA GLU A 181 12.81 16.20 -13.84
C GLU A 181 14.02 16.11 -12.90
N ASN A 182 15.25 16.21 -13.43
CA ASN A 182 16.45 16.02 -12.62
C ASN A 182 16.63 17.15 -11.61
N SER A 183 16.48 18.40 -12.04
CA SER A 183 16.51 19.61 -11.22
C SER A 183 15.42 19.57 -10.15
N PHE A 184 14.20 19.16 -10.51
CA PHE A 184 13.12 18.99 -9.54
C PHE A 184 13.48 17.96 -8.46
N LEU A 185 14.03 16.80 -8.85
CA LEU A 185 14.44 15.75 -7.91
C LEU A 185 15.59 16.20 -7.03
N GLU A 186 16.64 16.82 -7.59
CA GLU A 186 17.77 17.36 -6.82
C GLU A 186 17.29 18.38 -5.77
N GLN A 187 16.43 19.31 -6.17
CA GLN A 187 15.86 20.30 -5.26
C GLN A 187 14.99 19.63 -4.19
N PHE A 188 14.15 18.66 -4.56
CA PHE A 188 13.31 17.93 -3.61
C PHE A 188 14.14 17.18 -2.57
N MET A 189 15.21 16.49 -3.00
CA MET A 189 16.09 15.71 -2.14
C MET A 189 16.82 16.58 -1.10
N ILE A 190 17.16 17.82 -1.46
CA ILE A 190 17.86 18.76 -0.57
C ILE A 190 16.87 19.50 0.33
N GLU A 191 15.80 20.07 -0.23
CA GLU A 191 14.94 21.02 0.48
C GLU A 191 13.75 20.37 1.19
N LYS A 192 13.18 19.29 0.63
CA LYS A 192 11.87 18.75 1.07
C LYS A 192 11.96 17.37 1.70
N LEU A 193 12.90 16.54 1.27
CA LEU A 193 13.03 15.16 1.75
C LEU A 193 13.10 15.03 3.28
N PRO A 194 13.88 15.84 4.03
CA PRO A 194 14.01 15.67 5.48
C PRO A 194 12.68 15.75 6.24
N GLU A 195 11.78 16.64 5.81
CA GLU A 195 10.44 16.77 6.39
C GLU A 195 9.47 15.75 5.78
N ALA A 196 9.55 15.52 4.46
CA ALA A 196 8.65 14.63 3.74
C ALA A 196 8.78 13.16 4.14
N CYS A 197 9.97 12.69 4.51
CA CYS A 197 10.20 11.32 4.96
C CYS A 197 10.07 11.13 6.49
N SER A 198 9.70 12.18 7.23
CA SER A 198 9.51 12.10 8.67
C SER A 198 8.27 11.27 9.01
N ILE A 199 8.48 10.05 9.50
CA ILE A 199 7.39 9.15 9.88
C ILE A 199 6.75 9.51 11.22
N GLY A 200 7.50 10.21 12.09
CA GLY A 200 7.06 10.62 13.43
C GLY A 200 6.42 9.47 14.21
N ASP A 201 5.18 9.69 14.64
CA ASP A 201 4.34 8.74 15.37
C ASP A 201 3.40 7.91 14.47
N GLY A 202 3.64 7.92 13.16
CA GLY A 202 2.84 7.21 12.16
C GLY A 202 1.56 7.94 11.73
N LYS A 203 1.25 9.13 12.27
CA LYS A 203 0.09 9.93 11.84
C LYS A 203 0.06 10.21 10.34
N PRO A 204 1.16 10.65 9.69
CA PRO A 204 1.12 10.99 8.27
C PRO A 204 0.73 9.78 7.40
N PHE A 205 1.21 8.58 7.77
CA PHE A 205 0.85 7.33 7.10
C PHE A 205 -0.64 7.01 7.24
N VAL A 206 -1.21 7.17 8.44
CA VAL A 206 -2.65 6.92 8.68
C VAL A 206 -3.54 7.96 7.99
N MET A 207 -3.13 9.23 7.97
CA MET A 207 -3.97 10.29 7.37
C MET A 207 -3.91 10.31 5.84
N ASN A 208 -2.73 10.08 5.25
CA ASN A 208 -2.52 10.37 3.84
C ASN A 208 -2.48 9.11 2.95
N LEU A 209 -2.10 7.96 3.51
CA LEU A 209 -1.69 6.80 2.69
C LEU A 209 -2.60 5.57 2.81
N GLN A 210 -3.61 5.57 3.68
CA GLN A 210 -4.45 4.38 3.91
C GLN A 210 -5.29 3.98 2.69
N ASN A 211 -5.74 4.93 1.87
CA ASN A 211 -6.46 4.63 0.64
C ASN A 211 -5.59 3.82 -0.34
N LEU A 212 -4.32 4.24 -0.52
CA LEU A 212 -3.38 3.53 -1.37
C LEU A 212 -2.97 2.19 -0.76
N TYR A 213 -2.69 2.15 0.55
CA TYR A 213 -2.41 0.90 1.28
C TYR A 213 -3.52 -0.14 1.08
N MET A 214 -4.78 0.28 1.20
CA MET A 214 -5.94 -0.58 0.99
C MET A 214 -6.08 -1.06 -0.46
N ALA A 215 -5.74 -0.22 -1.45
CA ALA A 215 -5.76 -0.61 -2.86
C ALA A 215 -4.66 -1.64 -3.18
N VAL A 216 -3.44 -1.45 -2.65
CA VAL A 216 -2.31 -2.36 -2.86
C VAL A 216 -2.58 -3.72 -2.19
N THR A 217 -3.01 -3.73 -0.93
CA THR A 217 -3.35 -5.00 -0.23
C THR A 217 -4.47 -5.77 -0.92
N LYS A 218 -5.50 -5.07 -1.43
CA LYS A 218 -6.55 -5.68 -2.27
C LYS A 218 -5.98 -6.36 -3.50
N GLN A 219 -5.07 -5.67 -4.20
CA GLN A 219 -4.44 -6.18 -5.41
C GLN A 219 -3.59 -7.42 -5.12
N GLU A 220 -2.78 -7.40 -4.06
CA GLU A 220 -1.94 -8.54 -3.66
C GLU A 220 -2.79 -9.79 -3.39
N VAL A 221 -3.90 -9.65 -2.66
CA VAL A 221 -4.81 -10.77 -2.39
C VAL A 221 -5.44 -11.34 -3.67
N GLN A 222 -5.85 -10.47 -4.60
CA GLN A 222 -6.41 -10.92 -5.88
C GLN A 222 -5.38 -11.65 -6.73
N VAL A 223 -4.14 -11.17 -6.73
CA VAL A 223 -3.03 -11.80 -7.46
C VAL A 223 -2.73 -13.18 -6.86
N GLU A 224 -2.64 -13.30 -5.54
CA GLU A 224 -2.43 -14.60 -4.88
C GLU A 224 -3.55 -15.61 -5.15
N GLN A 225 -4.80 -15.17 -5.18
CA GLN A 225 -5.95 -16.02 -5.51
C GLN A 225 -5.93 -16.52 -6.96
N LYS A 226 -5.54 -15.67 -7.91
CA LYS A 226 -5.40 -16.08 -9.33
C LYS A 226 -4.31 -17.14 -9.52
N HIS A 227 -3.19 -17.01 -8.82
CA HIS A 227 -2.11 -17.99 -8.89
C HIS A 227 -2.50 -19.34 -8.26
N GLN A 228 -3.32 -19.35 -7.21
CA GLN A 228 -3.82 -20.60 -6.61
C GLN A 228 -4.96 -21.25 -7.41
N GLY A 229 -5.76 -20.47 -8.16
CA GLY A 229 -6.87 -20.97 -8.97
C GLY A 229 -6.49 -21.56 -10.33
N THR A 230 -5.20 -21.53 -10.71
CA THR A 230 -4.71 -22.04 -12.02
C THR A 230 -3.98 -23.39 -11.87
N GLY A 231 -4.20 -24.10 -10.77
CA GLY A 231 -3.71 -25.47 -10.60
C GLY A 231 -4.70 -26.49 -11.19
N ASP A 232 -4.53 -26.83 -12.47
CA ASP A 232 -5.21 -28.00 -13.05
C ASP A 232 -4.65 -29.30 -12.45
N PRO A 233 -5.52 -30.29 -12.11
CA PRO A 233 -5.10 -31.63 -11.77
C PRO A 233 -4.93 -32.45 -13.07
N HIS A 234 -3.85 -33.24 -13.13
CA HIS A 234 -3.51 -34.21 -14.18
C HIS A 234 -2.91 -33.67 -15.49
N THR A 235 -1.58 -33.74 -15.58
CA THR A 235 -0.97 -34.51 -16.69
C THR A 235 0.31 -35.16 -16.17
N SER A 236 0.22 -36.45 -15.88
CA SER A 236 1.37 -37.33 -15.82
C SER A 236 2.11 -37.23 -17.16
N ASN A 237 3.36 -36.77 -17.14
CA ASN A 237 4.34 -37.19 -18.12
C ASN A 237 5.60 -37.60 -17.38
N SER A 238 5.66 -38.90 -17.12
CA SER A 238 6.89 -39.65 -16.98
C SER A 238 7.74 -39.44 -18.24
N ALA A 239 8.80 -38.66 -18.11
CA ALA A 239 9.98 -38.81 -18.96
C ALA A 239 11.18 -38.96 -18.02
N SER A 240 11.39 -40.21 -17.63
CA SER A 240 12.65 -40.70 -17.09
C SER A 240 13.75 -40.45 -18.11
N LEU A 241 14.75 -39.66 -17.74
CA LEU A 241 16.11 -39.85 -18.23
C LEU A 241 16.99 -40.15 -17.03
N GLN A 242 17.41 -41.42 -16.99
CA GLN A 242 18.58 -41.93 -16.28
C GLN A 242 19.71 -40.88 -16.40
N GLY A 243 20.33 -40.44 -15.31
CA GLY A 243 21.18 -41.29 -14.48
C GLY A 243 22.62 -41.22 -14.98
N ILE A 244 23.32 -40.12 -14.65
CA ILE A 244 24.77 -40.15 -14.40
C ILE A 244 25.01 -39.29 -13.17
N ASP A 245 25.24 -40.00 -12.07
CA ASP A 245 25.73 -39.53 -10.79
C ASP A 245 27.25 -39.33 -10.89
N ARG A 246 27.82 -38.27 -10.29
CA ARG A 246 29.11 -38.24 -9.56
C ARG A 246 29.40 -36.85 -8.96
N GLN A 247 29.51 -36.85 -7.63
CA GLN A 247 29.96 -35.81 -6.69
C GLN A 247 31.27 -35.10 -7.04
N CYS A 248 31.38 -33.79 -6.70
CA CYS A 248 32.25 -33.22 -5.64
C CYS A 248 32.41 -31.70 -5.82
N VAL A 249 31.98 -30.85 -4.87
CA VAL A 249 32.78 -30.24 -3.76
C VAL A 249 33.58 -28.98 -4.16
N ASN A 250 33.11 -27.85 -3.59
CA ASN A 250 33.80 -26.66 -3.06
C ASN A 250 34.71 -25.75 -3.94
N GLN A 251 34.15 -24.54 -4.18
CA GLN A 251 34.68 -23.21 -3.81
C GLN A 251 35.84 -22.54 -4.60
N PRO A 252 36.02 -21.20 -4.48
CA PRO A 252 35.98 -20.24 -5.59
C PRO A 252 37.35 -19.65 -5.93
N GLU A 253 37.46 -18.96 -7.08
CA GLU A 253 38.49 -17.92 -7.25
C GLU A 253 38.14 -16.92 -8.37
N GLN A 254 38.74 -15.75 -8.21
CA GLN A 254 38.32 -14.43 -8.67
C GLN A 254 39.22 -13.94 -9.83
N LEU A 255 38.80 -12.85 -10.49
CA LEU A 255 39.57 -11.88 -11.30
C LEU A 255 39.58 -11.99 -12.86
N VAL A 256 38.95 -10.95 -13.44
CA VAL A 256 39.50 -9.98 -14.43
C VAL A 256 39.12 -10.14 -15.91
N SER A 257 38.28 -9.17 -16.32
CA SER A 257 38.39 -8.26 -17.47
C SER A 257 38.81 -8.81 -18.84
N SER A 258 37.95 -8.60 -19.84
CA SER A 258 38.26 -7.88 -21.09
C SER A 258 37.02 -7.79 -22.01
N ALA A 259 36.68 -6.57 -22.42
CA ALA A 259 36.00 -6.22 -23.67
C ALA A 259 36.88 -5.11 -24.32
N PRO A 260 36.63 -4.58 -25.54
CA PRO A 260 35.59 -4.89 -26.54
C PRO A 260 36.16 -5.01 -27.99
N ILE A 261 35.37 -5.47 -28.97
CA ILE A 261 35.61 -5.12 -30.39
C ILE A 261 34.28 -4.80 -31.09
N LEU A 262 34.20 -3.56 -31.57
CA LEU A 262 33.28 -3.03 -32.58
C LEU A 262 33.88 -3.27 -33.97
N SER A 263 33.04 -3.65 -34.94
CA SER A 263 33.20 -3.20 -36.34
C SER A 263 31.98 -3.58 -37.22
N VAL A 264 31.29 -2.52 -37.66
CA VAL A 264 30.42 -2.36 -38.87
C VAL A 264 31.41 -2.01 -40.03
N PRO A 265 31.18 -2.22 -41.37
CA PRO A 265 30.05 -1.63 -42.11
C PRO A 265 29.54 -2.22 -43.45
N GLU A 266 28.39 -1.66 -43.87
CA GLU A 266 27.90 -1.33 -45.24
C GLU A 266 27.55 -2.44 -46.28
N LYS A 267 26.33 -2.40 -46.85
CA LYS A 267 25.95 -1.57 -48.04
C LYS A 267 24.51 -1.80 -48.53
N GLU A 268 23.96 -0.74 -49.14
CA GLU A 268 22.64 -0.55 -49.73
C GLU A 268 22.34 -1.41 -50.98
N SER A 269 21.05 -1.62 -51.29
CA SER A 269 20.57 -1.74 -52.67
C SER A 269 19.13 -1.27 -52.85
N THR A 270 18.97 -0.30 -53.75
CA THR A 270 17.78 0.36 -54.30
C THR A 270 16.89 -0.56 -55.17
N GLY A 271 15.57 -0.33 -55.24
CA GLY A 271 14.74 -0.90 -56.33
C GLY A 271 13.19 -0.88 -56.22
N THR A 272 12.57 0.28 -56.47
CA THR A 272 11.45 0.57 -57.42
C THR A 272 10.08 -0.19 -57.44
N SER A 273 9.01 0.61 -57.23
CA SER A 273 7.67 0.71 -57.90
C SER A 273 6.49 -0.27 -57.73
N GLY A 274 5.36 0.26 -57.19
CA GLY A 274 4.05 0.38 -57.88
C GLY A 274 2.88 -0.58 -57.50
N PRO A 275 1.60 -0.24 -57.82
CA PRO A 275 0.63 0.32 -56.87
C PRO A 275 -0.75 -0.40 -56.78
N LEU A 276 -1.66 0.12 -55.94
CA LEU A 276 -3.15 0.05 -55.92
C LEU A 276 -3.77 -0.48 -54.61
N HIS A 277 -4.42 0.37 -53.81
CA HIS A 277 -5.88 0.54 -53.84
C HIS A 277 -6.37 1.53 -52.77
N ARG A 278 -7.18 2.49 -53.21
CA ARG A 278 -7.94 3.45 -52.39
C ARG A 278 -9.32 2.87 -52.07
N PRO A 279 -9.93 3.25 -50.95
CA PRO A 279 -11.36 3.57 -50.94
C PRO A 279 -11.62 5.02 -50.50
N GLN A 280 -12.42 5.74 -51.29
CA GLN A 280 -13.06 6.99 -50.89
C GLN A 280 -14.38 6.68 -50.17
N LEU A 281 -14.77 7.56 -49.24
CA LEU A 281 -16.12 8.06 -48.87
C LEU A 281 -15.96 8.69 -47.46
N SER A 282 -16.56 9.80 -47.06
CA SER A 282 -17.54 10.72 -47.63
C SER A 282 -17.47 12.02 -46.80
N LYS A 283 -17.78 13.16 -47.42
CA LYS A 283 -17.83 14.47 -46.75
C LYS A 283 -19.04 14.53 -45.82
N VAL A 284 -18.84 14.85 -44.55
CA VAL A 284 -19.91 15.30 -43.64
C VAL A 284 -19.56 16.69 -43.08
N LYS A 285 -20.54 17.59 -43.18
CA LYS A 285 -20.49 19.00 -42.82
C LYS A 285 -20.36 19.23 -41.32
N ARG A 286 -19.62 20.30 -40.99
CA ARG A 286 -19.37 20.95 -39.70
C ARG A 286 -20.59 21.03 -38.76
N LYS A 287 -20.35 20.83 -37.47
CA LYS A 287 -21.02 21.53 -36.36
C LYS A 287 -19.97 22.05 -35.37
N LYS A 288 -20.00 23.37 -35.11
CA LYS A 288 -19.18 24.07 -34.10
C LYS A 288 -19.67 23.69 -32.69
N PRO A 289 -18.80 23.40 -31.71
CA PRO A 289 -19.19 23.46 -30.30
C PRO A 289 -19.33 24.92 -29.86
N ARG A 290 -20.43 25.23 -29.17
CA ARG A 290 -20.72 26.53 -28.54
C ARG A 290 -19.83 26.71 -27.31
N GLY A 291 -19.34 27.93 -27.13
CA GLY A 291 -18.56 28.33 -25.96
C GLY A 291 -19.36 28.24 -24.66
N LEU A 292 -18.65 27.87 -23.59
CA LEU A 292 -19.11 27.87 -22.21
C LEU A 292 -18.79 29.24 -21.59
N PHE A 293 -19.66 30.22 -21.82
CA PHE A 293 -19.86 31.38 -20.95
C PHE A 293 -21.29 31.89 -21.15
N SER A 294 -22.17 31.54 -20.21
CA SER A 294 -23.36 32.27 -19.78
C SER A 294 -23.77 31.68 -18.44
#